data_AF-A0A5C5Y353-F1
#
_entry.id   AF-A0A5C5Y353-F1
#
_cell.length_a   1.000
_cell.length_b   1.000
_cell.length_c   1.000
_cell.angle_alpha   90.00
_cell.angle_beta   90.00
_cell.angle_gamma   90.00
#
_symmetry.space_group_name_H-M   'P 1'
#
loop_
_entity.id
_entity.type
_entity.pdbx_description
1 polymer ?
#
loop_
_entity_poly.entity_id
_entity_poly.type
_entity_poly.pdbx_seq_one_letter_code
_entity_poly.pdbx_strand_id
1 'polypeptide(L)' 'MQQVKIFKSVDSELDELENTINRWLRKSGVRVLSISGNLANQSSGGQTMSSFAAGDVLIIVHYETTT' A
#
# COMPACT_ATOMS: atom_id res chain seq x y z
N MET A 1 20.52 3.44 -8.65
CA MET A 1 19.45 3.99 -9.53
C MET A 1 18.15 4.11 -8.74
N GLN A 2 17.36 5.18 -8.95
CA GLN A 2 16.04 5.34 -8.32
C GLN A 2 14.98 4.53 -9.08
N GLN A 3 14.10 3.87 -8.33
CA GLN A 3 13.03 3.02 -8.84
C GLN A 3 11.78 3.16 -7.98
N VAL A 4 10.65 2.69 -8.51
CA VAL A 4 9.36 2.69 -7.81
C VAL A 4 8.74 1.30 -7.87
N LYS A 5 8.09 0.90 -6.77
CA LYS A 5 7.27 -0.29 -6.68
C LYS A 5 5.89 0.06 -6.16
N ILE A 6 4.88 -0.42 -6.85
CA ILE A 6 3.47 -0.20 -6.53
C ILE A 6 2.90 -1.47 -5.91
N PHE A 7 2.12 -1.30 -4.85
CA PHE A 7 1.32 -2.33 -4.21
C PHE A 7 -0.14 -1.87 -4.21
N LYS A 8 -1.04 -2.78 -4.56
CA LYS A 8 -2.49 -2.56 -4.56
C LYS A 8 -3.14 -3.67 -3.73
N SER A 9 -4.12 -3.32 -2.91
CA SER A 9 -4.99 -4.26 -2.21
C SER A 9 -6.30 -3.54 -1.84
N VAL A 10 -7.06 -4.09 -0.91
CA VAL A 10 -8.28 -3.52 -0.34
C VAL A 10 -8.12 -3.37 1.18
N ASP A 11 -8.93 -2.52 1.79
CA ASP A 11 -8.89 -2.24 3.24
C ASP A 11 -9.11 -3.50 4.13
N SER A 12 -9.84 -4.50 3.66
CA SER A 12 -10.02 -5.78 4.36
C SER A 12 -8.77 -6.69 4.36
N GLU A 13 -7.75 -6.35 3.59
CA GLU A 13 -6.54 -7.15 3.37
C GLU A 13 -5.25 -6.43 3.82
N LEU A 14 -5.38 -5.38 4.64
CA LEU A 14 -4.25 -4.55 5.07
C LEU A 14 -3.12 -5.36 5.74
N ASP A 15 -3.45 -6.32 6.59
CA ASP A 15 -2.45 -7.17 7.26
C ASP A 15 -1.61 -7.97 6.25
N GLU A 16 -2.24 -8.46 5.17
CA GLU A 16 -1.53 -9.19 4.11
C GLU A 16 -0.67 -8.24 3.26
N LEU A 17 -1.20 -7.05 2.95
CA LEU A 17 -0.48 -6.00 2.23
C LEU A 17 0.79 -5.58 3.00
N GLU A 18 0.68 -5.32 4.30
CA GLU A 18 1.81 -4.98 5.17
C GLU A 18 2.86 -6.09 5.19
N ASN A 19 2.44 -7.34 5.38
CA ASN A 19 3.32 -8.49 5.35
C ASN A 19 4.06 -8.63 4.01
N THR A 20 3.36 -8.36 2.91
CA THR A 20 3.93 -8.42 1.55
C THR A 20 4.97 -7.34 1.33
N ILE A 21 4.67 -6.08 1.70
CA ILE A 21 5.61 -4.95 1.61
C ILE A 21 6.85 -5.23 2.46
N ASN A 22 6.66 -5.62 3.73
CA ASN A 22 7.76 -5.91 4.66
C ASN A 22 8.65 -7.05 4.17
N ARG A 23 8.06 -8.13 3.66
CA ARG A 23 8.80 -9.26 3.09
C ARG A 23 9.62 -8.82 1.87
N TRP A 24 9.05 -8.00 0.99
CA TRP A 24 9.77 -7.48 -0.17
C TRP A 24 10.93 -6.57 0.25
N LEU A 25 10.72 -5.65 1.19
CA LEU A 25 11.79 -4.77 1.71
C LEU A 25 12.96 -5.58 2.28
N ARG A 26 12.67 -6.60 3.10
CA ARG A 26 13.72 -7.49 3.66
C ARG A 26 14.48 -8.27 2.60
N LYS A 27 13.78 -8.80 1.59
CA LYS A 27 14.41 -9.62 0.52
C LYS A 27 15.22 -8.79 -0.46
N SER A 28 14.77 -7.57 -0.76
CA SER A 28 15.38 -6.74 -1.79
C SER A 28 16.61 -5.97 -1.30
N GLY A 29 16.71 -5.68 0.01
CA GLY A 29 17.84 -4.92 0.56
C GLY A 29 17.93 -3.49 0.02
N VAL A 30 16.86 -2.98 -0.59
CA VAL A 30 16.83 -1.64 -1.20
C VAL A 30 16.79 -0.56 -0.14
N ARG A 31 17.32 0.62 -0.49
CA ARG A 31 17.21 1.80 0.36
C ARG A 31 15.91 2.53 0.04
N VAL A 32 14.94 2.49 0.95
CA VAL A 32 13.68 3.23 0.80
C VAL A 32 13.95 4.73 0.90
N LEU A 33 13.43 5.48 -0.06
CA LEU A 33 13.48 6.94 -0.09
C LEU A 33 12.19 7.57 0.43
N SER A 34 11.04 7.05 -0.02
CA SER A 34 9.72 7.48 0.45
C SER A 34 8.68 6.38 0.25
N ILE A 35 7.64 6.42 1.06
CA ILE A 35 6.43 5.61 0.91
C ILE A 35 5.25 6.58 0.88
N SER A 36 4.39 6.45 -0.12
CA SER A 36 3.17 7.23 -0.28
C SER A 36 2.00 6.30 -0.56
N GLY A 37 0.77 6.74 -0.27
CA GLY A 37 -0.40 5.95 -0.60
C GLY A 37 -1.69 6.73 -0.53
N ASN A 38 -2.77 6.13 -1.03
CA ASN A 38 -4.11 6.60 -0.72
C ASN A 38 -4.69 5.74 0.42
N LEU A 39 -5.27 6.39 1.41
CA LEU A 39 -6.32 5.80 2.20
C LEU A 39 -7.57 6.46 1.63
N ALA A 40 -8.37 5.74 0.84
CA ALA A 40 -9.63 6.29 0.36
C ALA A 40 -10.39 6.81 1.59
N ASN A 41 -10.70 8.12 1.62
CA ASN A 41 -11.50 8.70 2.69
C ASN A 41 -12.81 7.92 2.77
N GLN A 42 -13.01 7.11 3.81
CA GLN A 42 -14.35 6.66 4.14
C GLN A 42 -15.10 7.91 4.60
N SER A 43 -15.87 8.52 3.70
CA SER A 43 -16.72 9.65 4.05
C SER A 43 -17.73 9.17 5.08
N SER A 44 -17.55 9.57 6.34
CA SER A 44 -18.48 9.42 7.44
C SER A 44 -19.71 10.30 7.20
N GLY A 45 -20.54 9.93 6.22
CA GLY A 45 -21.62 10.77 5.72
C GLY A 45 -22.71 9.94 5.04
N GLY A 46 -23.52 9.27 5.86
CA GLY A 46 -24.91 8.99 5.54
C GLY A 46 -25.23 7.81 4.62
N GLN A 47 -25.86 6.79 5.21
CA GLN A 47 -26.90 5.96 4.61
C GLN A 47 -26.52 5.12 3.38
N THR A 48 -26.06 3.89 3.62
CA THR A 48 -26.78 2.65 3.24
C THR A 48 -26.03 1.45 3.79
N MET A 49 -26.77 0.53 4.42
CA MET A 49 -26.26 -0.77 4.89
C MET A 49 -25.86 -1.64 3.69
N SER A 50 -24.65 -1.39 3.15
CA SER A 50 -24.01 -2.23 2.15
C SER A 50 -22.66 -2.66 2.69
N SER A 51 -22.61 -3.85 3.29
CA SER A 51 -21.45 -4.42 4.01
C SER A 51 -20.22 -4.74 3.14
N PHE A 52 -20.06 -4.17 1.94
CA PHE A 52 -19.10 -4.67 0.94
C PHE A 52 -18.47 -3.61 0.01
N ALA A 53 -18.31 -2.37 0.44
CA ALA A 53 -17.44 -1.44 -0.30
C ALA A 53 -16.05 -1.44 0.33
N ALA A 54 -15.30 -2.52 0.13
CA ALA A 54 -13.89 -2.55 0.52
C ALA A 54 -13.15 -1.44 -0.25
N GLY A 55 -12.54 -0.50 0.46
CA GLY A 55 -11.83 0.62 -0.15
C GLY A 55 -10.55 0.13 -0.83
N ASP A 56 -10.31 0.53 -2.09
CA ASP A 56 -9.03 0.29 -2.75
C ASP A 56 -7.90 1.00 -1.98
N VAL A 57 -6.81 0.27 -1.72
CA VAL A 57 -5.59 0.77 -1.08
C VAL A 57 -4.44 0.70 -2.09
N LEU A 58 -3.80 1.84 -2.33
CA LEU A 58 -2.62 1.95 -3.18
C LEU A 58 -1.42 2.44 -2.38
N ILE A 59 -0.33 1.70 -2.38
CA ILE A 59 0.96 2.08 -1.78
C ILE A 59 2.04 2.15 -2.86
N ILE A 60 2.79 3.24 -2.90
CA ILE A 60 3.92 3.46 -3.80
C ILE A 60 5.18 3.61 -2.94
N VAL A 61 6.14 2.71 -3.15
CA VAL A 61 7.46 2.78 -2.54
C VAL A 61 8.45 3.30 -3.57
N HIS A 62 9.05 4.45 -3.29
CA HIS A 62 10.21 5.00 -4.01
C HIS A 62 11.48 4.56 -3.30
N TYR A 63 12.40 3.95 -4.03
CA TYR A 63 13.60 3.34 -3.46
C TYR A 63 14.80 3.49 -4.38
N GLU A 64 15.97 3.26 -3.82
CA GLU A 64 17.23 3.13 -4.55
C GLU A 64 17.74 1.69 -4.50
N THR A 65 18.19 1.22 -5.66
CA THR A 65 18.99 0.00 -5.77
C THR A 65 20.42 0.36 -6.13
N THR A 66 21.36 -0.26 -5.45
CA THR A 66 22.76 -0.34 -5.90
C THR A 66 22.77 -1.37 -7.01
N THR A 67 23.07 -0.94 -8.23
CA THR A 67 23.16 -1.84 -9.38
C THR A 67 24.26 -2.88 -9.17
#